data_AF-A0AAU7CCG3-F1
#
_entry.id   AF-A0AAU7CCG3-F1
#
_cell.length_a   1.000
_cell.length_b   1.000
_cell.length_c   1.000
_cell.angle_alpha   90.00
_cell.angle_beta   90.00
_cell.angle_gamma   90.00
#
_symmetry.space_group_name_H-M   'P 1'
#
loop_
_entity.id
_entity.type
_entity.pdbx_description
1 polymer ?
#
loop_
_entity_poly.entity_id
_entity_poly.type
_entity_poly.pdbx_seq_one_letter_code
_entity_poly.pdbx_strand_id
1 'polypeptide(L)'
;MSSLASDIARVARGKVGAKDWMYNVAKDEFAANTNKCNKFVFDVAVESGVKPPPKVSMYLFFSRPPTAGEWADPKVEINGWDVVTSAQPGDIVAEAHRYADATGHVGIVVGPSLTVSASSNVGGVIVENDWGFRTGQTPTFRRYSR
;
A
#
# COMPACT_ATOMS: atom_id res chain seq x y z
N MET A 1 9.86 19.89 11.61
CA MET A 1 9.36 18.52 11.81
C MET A 1 8.70 18.09 10.52
N SER A 2 9.04 16.92 10.00
CA SER A 2 8.35 16.31 8.86
C SER A 2 6.92 15.94 9.29
N SER A 3 5.92 16.11 8.41
CA SER A 3 4.60 15.55 8.66
C SER A 3 4.63 14.04 8.42
N LEU A 4 3.72 13.29 9.04
CA LEU A 4 3.70 11.85 8.85
C LEU A 4 3.50 11.44 7.38
N ALA A 5 2.73 12.23 6.62
CA ALA A 5 2.57 12.06 5.18
C ALA A 5 3.90 12.20 4.42
N SER A 6 4.73 13.20 4.77
CA SER A 6 6.06 13.33 4.15
C SER A 6 7.00 12.20 4.55
N ASP A 7 6.88 11.66 5.76
CA ASP A 7 7.65 10.49 6.18
C ASP A 7 7.25 9.23 5.42
N ILE A 8 5.94 8.98 5.26
CA ILE A 8 5.43 7.85 4.45
C ILE A 8 5.98 7.90 3.03
N ALA A 9 5.90 9.05 2.36
CA ALA A 9 6.42 9.20 1.00
C ALA A 9 7.95 9.02 0.94
N ARG A 10 8.68 9.58 1.91
CA ARG A 10 10.14 9.49 2.01
C ARG A 10 10.61 8.05 2.23
N VAL A 11 9.99 7.34 3.18
CA VAL A 11 10.30 5.94 3.49
C VAL A 11 9.98 5.07 2.28
N ALA A 12 8.83 5.24 1.63
CA ALA A 12 8.46 4.50 0.42
C ALA A 12 9.53 4.63 -0.68
N ARG A 13 9.95 5.86 -1.00
CA ARG A 13 11.02 6.11 -1.99
C ARG A 13 12.34 5.46 -1.61
N GLY A 14 12.69 5.47 -0.33
CA GLY A 14 13.89 4.81 0.18
C GLY A 14 13.93 3.29 -0.03
N LYS A 15 12.80 2.65 -0.38
CA LYS A 15 12.72 1.22 -0.67
C LYS A 15 12.75 0.89 -2.17
N VAL A 16 12.83 1.88 -3.08
CA VAL A 16 12.89 1.60 -4.52
C VAL A 16 14.09 0.69 -4.84
N GLY A 17 13.86 -0.38 -5.61
CA GLY A 17 14.84 -1.42 -5.92
C GLY A 17 14.97 -2.53 -4.86
N ALA A 18 14.29 -2.42 -3.71
CA ALA A 18 14.29 -3.46 -2.69
C ALA A 18 13.62 -4.75 -3.21
N LYS A 19 14.12 -5.88 -2.71
CA LYS A 19 13.72 -7.23 -3.13
C LYS A 19 13.02 -8.04 -2.04
N ASP A 20 12.88 -7.48 -0.84
CA ASP A 20 12.32 -8.19 0.32
C ASP A 20 10.83 -8.54 0.13
N TRP A 21 10.11 -7.80 -0.71
CA TRP A 21 8.69 -8.02 -1.03
C TRP A 21 8.47 -8.76 -2.35
N MET A 22 9.53 -9.35 -2.93
CA MET A 22 9.40 -10.15 -4.15
C MET A 22 8.48 -11.37 -3.94
N TYR A 23 7.85 -11.80 -5.04
CA TYR A 23 6.89 -12.90 -5.00
C TYR A 23 7.52 -14.19 -4.45
N ASN A 24 8.72 -14.52 -4.91
CA ASN A 24 9.47 -15.74 -4.55
C ASN A 24 10.25 -15.64 -3.22
N VAL A 25 10.18 -14.52 -2.51
CA VAL A 25 10.88 -14.30 -1.24
C VAL A 25 9.86 -14.39 -0.10
N ALA A 26 10.19 -15.10 0.99
CA ALA A 26 9.39 -15.07 2.21
C ALA A 26 9.75 -13.82 3.02
N LYS A 27 8.76 -13.18 3.65
CA LYS A 27 8.97 -12.00 4.48
C LYS A 27 8.01 -12.02 5.67
N ASP A 28 8.57 -12.12 6.86
CA ASP A 28 7.83 -12.16 8.12
C ASP A 28 6.73 -13.24 8.08
N GLU A 29 5.47 -12.88 8.28
CA GLU A 29 4.31 -13.77 8.20
C GLU A 29 3.86 -14.13 6.76
N PHE A 30 4.44 -13.51 5.73
CA PHE A 30 4.09 -13.75 4.33
C PHE A 30 5.04 -14.78 3.69
N ALA A 31 4.50 -15.93 3.32
CA ALA A 31 5.25 -17.00 2.67
C ALA A 31 5.80 -16.59 1.28
N ALA A 32 6.82 -17.33 0.82
CA ALA A 32 7.22 -17.28 -0.58
C ALA A 32 6.06 -17.73 -1.50
N ASN A 33 6.07 -17.26 -2.74
CA ASN A 33 5.03 -17.45 -3.74
C ASN A 33 3.69 -16.79 -3.37
N THR A 34 3.75 -15.60 -2.78
CA THR A 34 2.58 -14.77 -2.49
C THR A 34 2.86 -13.31 -2.86
N ASN A 35 1.82 -12.59 -3.30
CA ASN A 35 1.89 -11.15 -3.54
C ASN A 35 1.99 -10.39 -2.22
N LYS A 36 2.90 -9.40 -2.15
CA LYS A 36 3.22 -8.66 -0.92
C LYS A 36 3.07 -7.15 -1.06
N CYS A 37 2.27 -6.69 -2.03
CA CYS A 37 2.00 -5.27 -2.22
C CYS A 37 1.38 -4.62 -0.97
N ASN A 38 0.45 -5.30 -0.31
CA ASN A 38 -0.14 -4.82 0.94
C ASN A 38 0.84 -4.85 2.13
N LYS A 39 1.71 -5.87 2.21
CA LYS A 39 2.76 -5.95 3.23
C LYS A 39 3.76 -4.81 3.07
N PHE A 40 4.11 -4.45 1.83
CA PHE A 40 4.96 -3.28 1.56
C PHE A 40 4.34 -1.99 2.12
N VAL A 41 3.06 -1.75 1.83
CA VAL A 41 2.36 -0.56 2.35
C VAL A 41 2.28 -0.57 3.88
N PHE A 42 2.00 -1.73 4.49
CA PHE A 42 1.98 -1.88 5.94
C PHE A 42 3.34 -1.55 6.57
N ASP A 43 4.43 -2.11 6.02
CA ASP A 43 5.78 -1.90 6.54
C ASP A 43 6.21 -0.44 6.46
N VAL A 44 5.95 0.22 5.33
CA VAL A 44 6.25 1.64 5.18
C VAL A 44 5.45 2.49 6.17
N ALA A 45 4.15 2.22 6.36
CA ALA A 45 3.34 2.95 7.33
C ALA A 45 3.90 2.81 8.76
N VAL A 46 4.22 1.58 9.17
CA VAL A 46 4.80 1.30 10.50
C VAL A 46 6.17 1.97 10.66
N GLU A 47 7.07 1.84 9.69
CA GLU A 47 8.40 2.43 9.72
C GLU A 47 8.35 3.97 9.73
N SER A 48 7.31 4.56 9.14
CA SER A 48 7.09 6.01 9.16
C SER A 48 6.52 6.52 10.48
N GLY A 49 6.05 5.63 11.35
CA GLY A 49 5.51 5.98 12.67
C GLY A 49 3.98 6.05 12.77
N VAL A 50 3.25 5.51 11.79
CA VAL A 50 1.77 5.44 11.83
C VAL A 50 1.29 4.63 13.04
N LYS A 51 0.42 5.24 13.85
CA LYS A 51 -0.15 4.64 15.06
C LYS A 51 -1.67 4.94 15.18
N PRO A 52 -2.53 3.92 15.28
CA PRO A 52 -2.21 2.50 15.22
C PRO A 52 -1.79 2.06 13.79
N PRO A 53 -1.03 0.96 13.64
CA PRO A 53 -0.73 0.39 12.32
C PRO A 53 -2.01 0.14 11.51
N PRO A 54 -1.98 0.30 10.18
CA PRO A 54 -3.14 0.04 9.34
C PRO A 54 -3.55 -1.42 9.49
N LYS A 55 -4.76 -1.64 10.00
CA LYS A 55 -5.29 -2.97 10.30
C LYS A 55 -6.77 -3.01 9.96
N VAL A 56 -7.19 -4.14 9.41
CA VAL A 56 -8.61 -4.52 9.34
C VAL A 56 -8.85 -5.59 10.40
N SER A 57 -9.88 -5.39 11.22
CA SER A 57 -10.31 -6.35 12.24
C SER A 57 -10.99 -7.55 11.58
N MET A 58 -10.54 -8.75 11.94
CA MET A 58 -11.11 -10.02 11.50
C MET A 58 -11.51 -10.80 12.76
N TYR A 59 -12.81 -10.83 13.08
CA TYR A 59 -13.33 -11.36 14.35
C TYR A 59 -12.74 -10.67 15.60
N LEU A 60 -13.29 -10.95 16.79
CA LEU A 60 -13.04 -10.16 18.02
C LEU A 60 -11.56 -9.99 18.43
N PHE A 61 -10.64 -10.83 17.95
CA PHE A 61 -9.25 -10.87 18.45
C PHE A 61 -8.15 -10.98 17.38
N PHE A 62 -8.48 -10.95 16.07
CA PHE A 62 -7.45 -11.01 15.02
C PHE A 62 -7.47 -9.75 14.17
N SER A 63 -6.28 -9.23 13.88
CA SER A 63 -6.08 -8.07 13.01
C SER A 63 -5.00 -8.38 12.00
N ARG A 64 -5.19 -8.00 10.74
CA ARG A 64 -4.18 -8.17 9.69
C ARG A 64 -3.99 -6.89 8.89
N PRO A 65 -2.87 -6.76 8.14
CA PRO A 65 -2.75 -5.72 7.12
C PRO A 65 -3.97 -5.75 6.16
N PRO A 66 -4.54 -4.59 5.78
CA PRO A 66 -5.61 -4.55 4.79
C PRO A 66 -5.10 -5.12 3.46
N THR A 67 -5.92 -5.89 2.77
CA THR A 67 -5.63 -6.37 1.41
C THR A 67 -5.75 -5.21 0.41
N ALA A 68 -5.22 -5.38 -0.80
CA ALA A 68 -5.37 -4.37 -1.86
C ALA A 68 -6.84 -4.05 -2.15
N GLY A 69 -7.70 -5.07 -2.20
CA GLY A 69 -9.15 -4.89 -2.37
C GLY A 69 -9.81 -4.10 -1.24
N GLU A 70 -9.38 -4.25 0.01
CA GLU A 70 -9.91 -3.46 1.14
C GLU A 70 -9.42 -2.02 1.12
N TRP A 71 -8.17 -1.78 0.74
CA TRP A 71 -7.70 -0.42 0.48
C TRP A 71 -8.51 0.26 -0.63
N ALA A 72 -8.86 -0.51 -1.67
CA ALA A 72 -9.60 -0.05 -2.84
C ALA A 72 -11.11 0.13 -2.58
N ASP A 73 -11.73 -0.59 -1.65
CA ASP A 73 -13.16 -0.45 -1.34
C ASP A 73 -13.38 0.73 -0.38
N PRO A 74 -13.97 1.85 -0.81
CA PRO A 74 -14.17 3.02 0.04
C PRO A 74 -15.11 2.77 1.23
N LYS A 75 -15.86 1.66 1.24
CA LYS A 75 -16.77 1.28 2.33
C LYS A 75 -16.07 0.54 3.46
N VAL A 76 -14.85 0.04 3.24
CA VAL A 76 -14.08 -0.62 4.30
C VAL A 76 -13.46 0.44 5.19
N GLU A 77 -13.74 0.36 6.49
CA GLU A 77 -13.06 1.20 7.47
C GLU A 77 -11.65 0.66 7.74
N ILE A 78 -10.65 1.51 7.50
CA ILE A 78 -9.25 1.24 7.85
C ILE A 78 -8.87 2.28 8.90
N ASN A 79 -8.52 1.81 10.10
CA ASN A 79 -8.35 2.67 11.26
C ASN A 79 -7.31 3.77 11.00
N GLY A 80 -7.74 5.03 11.03
CA GLY A 80 -6.89 6.21 10.82
C GLY A 80 -6.68 6.63 9.37
N TRP A 81 -7.40 6.03 8.42
CA TRP A 81 -7.26 6.30 6.99
C TRP A 81 -8.58 6.68 6.33
N ASP A 82 -8.68 7.94 5.93
CA ASP A 82 -9.87 8.49 5.26
C ASP A 82 -9.74 8.42 3.75
N VAL A 83 -10.85 8.18 3.06
CA VAL A 83 -10.91 8.22 1.60
C VAL A 83 -10.82 9.68 1.14
N VAL A 84 -9.94 9.95 0.17
CA VAL A 84 -9.74 11.28 -0.41
C VAL A 84 -9.88 11.24 -1.93
N THR A 85 -10.26 12.37 -2.52
CA THR A 85 -10.42 12.51 -3.99
C THR A 85 -9.22 13.20 -4.65
N SER A 86 -8.41 13.94 -3.87
CA SER A 86 -7.21 14.62 -4.34
C SER A 86 -5.98 13.97 -3.73
N ALA A 87 -5.29 13.17 -4.55
CA ALA A 87 -4.08 12.44 -4.16
C ALA A 87 -2.94 13.40 -3.81
N GLN A 88 -2.24 13.11 -2.72
CA GLN A 88 -1.06 13.82 -2.25
C GLN A 88 0.03 12.83 -1.84
N PRO A 89 1.32 13.24 -1.85
CA PRO A 89 2.40 12.41 -1.32
C PRO A 89 2.11 11.95 0.11
N GLY A 90 2.25 10.65 0.36
CA GLY A 90 1.93 9.99 1.62
C GLY A 90 0.59 9.26 1.63
N ASP A 91 -0.27 9.50 0.64
CA ASP A 91 -1.53 8.77 0.49
C ASP A 91 -1.27 7.33 0.01
N ILE A 92 -2.14 6.41 0.43
CA ILE A 92 -2.22 5.07 -0.14
C ILE A 92 -3.09 5.12 -1.38
N VAL A 93 -2.63 4.48 -2.45
CA VAL A 93 -3.37 4.31 -3.70
C VAL A 93 -3.62 2.83 -3.92
N ALA A 94 -4.88 2.45 -4.16
CA ALA A 94 -5.26 1.06 -4.34
C ALA A 94 -6.32 0.89 -5.41
N GLU A 95 -6.24 -0.21 -6.14
CA GLU A 95 -7.23 -0.58 -7.14
C GLU A 95 -7.59 -2.06 -6.98
N ALA A 96 -8.89 -2.34 -6.88
CA ALA A 96 -9.40 -3.70 -6.75
C ALA A 96 -9.39 -4.38 -8.13
N HIS A 97 -8.82 -5.58 -8.17
CA HIS A 97 -8.86 -6.45 -9.35
C HIS A 97 -9.13 -7.86 -8.87
N ARG A 98 -9.98 -8.60 -9.59
CA ARG A 98 -10.22 -10.02 -9.29
C ARG A 98 -9.14 -10.87 -9.96
N TYR A 99 -8.02 -11.07 -9.27
CA TYR A 99 -7.01 -12.06 -9.67
C TYR A 99 -7.24 -13.38 -8.93
N ALA A 100 -6.67 -14.48 -9.44
CA ALA A 100 -6.76 -15.78 -8.79
C ALA A 100 -6.02 -15.82 -7.44
N ASP A 101 -5.03 -14.95 -7.27
CA ASP A 101 -4.04 -14.93 -6.18
C ASP A 101 -3.86 -13.52 -5.54
N ALA A 102 -4.68 -12.54 -5.94
CA ALA A 102 -4.65 -11.19 -5.42
C ALA A 102 -6.03 -10.51 -5.52
N THR A 103 -6.31 -9.59 -4.60
CA THR A 103 -7.57 -8.83 -4.57
C THR A 103 -7.44 -7.46 -5.25
N GLY A 104 -6.30 -7.17 -5.86
CA GLY A 104 -5.97 -5.88 -6.45
C GLY A 104 -4.48 -5.58 -6.41
N HIS A 105 -4.15 -4.31 -6.58
CA HIS A 105 -2.82 -3.77 -6.34
C HIS A 105 -2.89 -2.53 -5.45
N VAL A 106 -1.83 -2.29 -4.68
CA VAL A 106 -1.74 -1.19 -3.71
C VAL A 106 -0.32 -0.65 -3.65
N GLY A 107 -0.23 0.67 -3.47
CA GLY A 107 1.02 1.41 -3.41
C GLY A 107 0.88 2.70 -2.63
N ILE A 108 1.93 3.52 -2.68
CA ILE A 108 2.03 4.78 -1.94
C ILE A 108 2.30 5.91 -2.93
N VAL A 109 1.49 6.96 -2.89
CA VAL A 109 1.72 8.18 -3.68
C VAL A 109 2.95 8.89 -3.10
N VAL A 110 3.93 9.20 -3.94
CA VAL A 110 5.18 9.85 -3.53
C VAL A 110 5.42 11.19 -4.22
N GLY A 111 4.64 11.49 -5.26
CA GLY A 111 4.74 12.73 -6.04
C GLY A 111 3.55 12.92 -6.97
N PRO A 112 3.55 14.01 -7.77
CA PRO A 112 2.51 14.24 -8.77
C PRO A 112 2.44 13.08 -9.76
N SER A 113 1.35 12.31 -9.70
CA SER A 113 1.14 11.11 -10.51
C SER A 113 2.25 10.05 -10.38
N LEU A 114 2.92 9.99 -9.22
CA LEU A 114 3.99 9.02 -8.95
C LEU A 114 3.65 8.16 -7.75
N THR A 115 3.83 6.86 -7.91
CA THR A 115 3.53 5.82 -6.92
C THR A 115 4.73 4.90 -6.75
N VAL A 116 5.01 4.51 -5.50
CA VAL A 116 5.92 3.42 -5.17
C VAL A 116 5.12 2.19 -4.75
N SER A 117 5.40 1.04 -5.35
CA SER A 117 4.71 -0.22 -5.04
C SER A 117 5.54 -1.45 -5.40
N ALA A 118 5.17 -2.61 -4.84
CA ALA A 118 5.72 -3.91 -5.24
C ALA A 118 5.11 -4.35 -6.59
N SER A 119 5.89 -4.28 -7.67
CA SER A 119 5.37 -4.52 -9.02
C SER A 119 5.48 -6.00 -9.43
N SER A 120 4.34 -6.67 -9.61
CA SER A 120 4.28 -8.05 -10.10
C SER A 120 4.91 -8.23 -11.49
N ASN A 121 4.85 -7.20 -12.35
CA ASN A 121 5.45 -7.21 -13.69
C ASN A 121 6.97 -7.39 -13.69
N VAL A 122 7.65 -7.10 -12.57
CA VAL A 122 9.09 -7.28 -12.40
C VAL A 122 9.40 -8.20 -11.21
N GLY A 123 8.52 -9.16 -10.93
CA GLY A 123 8.73 -10.18 -9.90
C GLY A 123 8.55 -9.70 -8.45
N GLY A 124 7.91 -8.55 -8.25
CA GLY A 124 7.65 -7.95 -6.94
C GLY A 124 8.75 -7.02 -6.42
N VAL A 125 9.69 -6.61 -7.28
CA VAL A 125 10.64 -5.54 -6.96
C VAL A 125 9.87 -4.23 -6.71
N ILE A 126 10.31 -3.48 -5.70
CA ILE A 126 9.73 -2.16 -5.43
C ILE A 126 10.14 -1.18 -6.53
N VAL A 127 9.17 -0.58 -7.20
CA VAL A 127 9.39 0.38 -8.29
C VAL A 127 8.66 1.68 -8.01
N GLU A 128 9.21 2.78 -8.53
CA GLU A 128 8.52 4.06 -8.67
C GLU A 128 8.04 4.20 -10.12
N ASN A 129 6.74 4.42 -10.33
CA ASN A 129 6.17 4.71 -11.64
C ASN A 129 4.80 5.42 -11.50
N ASP A 130 4.11 5.60 -12.61
CA ASP A 130 2.80 6.26 -12.72
C ASP A 130 1.59 5.33 -12.46
N TRP A 131 1.78 4.13 -11.90
CA TRP A 131 0.66 3.24 -11.59
C TRP A 131 -0.32 3.91 -10.60
N GLY A 132 -1.61 3.75 -10.86
CA GLY A 132 -2.68 4.45 -10.15
C GLY A 132 -3.03 5.81 -10.75
N PHE A 133 -2.35 6.24 -11.80
CA PHE A 133 -2.65 7.50 -12.50
C PHE A 133 -2.79 7.31 -14.01
N ARG A 134 -2.70 6.07 -14.51
CA ARG A 134 -2.81 5.76 -15.94
C ARG A 134 -4.27 5.76 -16.40
N THR A 135 -4.47 6.08 -17.67
CA THR A 135 -5.78 6.00 -18.32
C THR A 135 -6.39 4.60 -18.17
N GLY A 136 -7.66 4.56 -17.77
CA GLY A 136 -8.42 3.31 -17.57
C GLY A 136 -8.34 2.75 -16.15
N GLN A 137 -7.56 3.36 -15.25
CA GLN A 137 -7.54 2.99 -13.84
C GLN A 137 -8.56 3.80 -13.03
N THR A 138 -9.13 3.17 -12.02
CA THR A 138 -10.09 3.78 -11.09
C THR A 138 -9.71 3.52 -9.64
N PRO A 139 -8.56 4.06 -9.19
CA PRO A 139 -8.09 3.78 -7.84
C PRO A 139 -8.86 4.56 -6.78
N THR A 140 -8.81 4.03 -5.57
CA THR A 140 -9.17 4.73 -4.34
C THR A 140 -7.90 5.26 -3.69
N PHE A 141 -7.95 6.52 -3.24
CA PHE A 141 -6.89 7.13 -2.47
C PHE A 141 -7.30 7.24 -1.01
N ARG A 142 -6.37 6.93 -0.10
CA ARG A 142 -6.59 7.08 1.33
C ARG A 142 -5.48 7.86 1.99
N ARG A 143 -5.86 8.82 2.84
CA ARG A 143 -4.93 9.66 3.60
C ARG A 143 -4.99 9.33 5.07
N TYR A 144 -3.83 9.27 5.70
CA TYR A 144 -3.76 9.14 7.14
C TYR A 144 -4.17 10.46 7.82
N SER A 145 -5.12 10.39 8.75
CA SER A 145 -5.81 11.57 9.31
C SER A 145 -5.78 11.68 10.83
N ARG A 146 -5.04 10.80 11.52
CA ARG A 146 -5.00 10.73 12.99
C ARG A 146 -3.76 11.32 13.64
#